data_AF-A0A016TCJ4-F1
#
_entry.id   AF-A0A016TCJ4-F1
#
_cell.length_a   1.000
_cell.length_b   1.000
_cell.length_c   1.000
_cell.angle_alpha   90.00
_cell.angle_beta   90.00
_cell.angle_gamma   90.00
#
_symmetry.space_group_name_H-M   'P 1'
#
loop_
_entity.id
_entity.type
_entity.pdbx_description
1 polymer ?
#
loop_
_entity_poly.entity_id
_entity_poly.type
_entity_poly.pdbx_seq_one_letter_code
_entity_poly.pdbx_strand_id
1 'polypeptide(L)'
;MLEKETSKHKTMIIFNDGDDDQCKCSTSFFSWFRVSCARGVDCDKGRRLMQEHTQRWEAKAIHDLGIQVVLIAVGSDVLNPRTYAYLNAMTIAGGRENMIAARSFQSFDTNVLQKVLKELCRVVY
;
A
#
# COMPACT_ATOMS: atom_id res chain seq x y z
N MET A 1 12.86 7.88 23.80
CA MET A 1 13.09 6.44 23.97
C MET A 1 11.71 5.82 24.09
N LEU A 2 11.17 5.30 22.98
CA LEU A 2 9.87 4.64 23.01
C LEU A 2 10.05 3.39 23.89
N GLU A 3 9.29 3.32 24.97
CA GLU A 3 9.27 2.16 25.86
C GLU A 3 9.05 0.89 25.04
N LYS A 4 9.63 -0.22 25.49
CA LYS A 4 9.63 -1.48 24.75
C LYS A 4 8.18 -1.95 24.58
N GLU A 5 7.62 -1.72 23.39
CA GLU A 5 6.21 -1.94 23.02
C GLU A 5 5.72 -3.33 23.49
N THR A 6 4.75 -3.34 24.41
CA THR A 6 4.19 -4.57 25.03
C THR A 6 2.86 -5.02 24.41
N SER A 7 2.37 -4.33 23.38
CA SER A 7 1.07 -4.65 22.78
C SER A 7 1.10 -6.03 22.11
N LYS A 8 0.10 -6.86 22.42
CA LYS A 8 -0.13 -8.15 21.74
C LYS A 8 -0.70 -7.96 20.32
N HIS A 9 -1.29 -6.81 20.04
CA HIS A 9 -1.95 -6.48 18.79
C HIS A 9 -1.34 -5.23 18.16
N LYS A 10 -0.91 -5.37 16.91
CA LYS A 10 -0.30 -4.31 16.12
C LYS A 10 -1.18 -4.04 14.92
N THR A 11 -1.45 -2.77 14.68
CA THR A 11 -2.19 -2.33 13.50
C THR A 11 -1.33 -1.36 12.70
N MET A 12 -1.23 -1.58 11.40
CA MET A 12 -0.58 -0.72 10.44
C MET A 12 -1.64 -0.02 9.59
N ILE A 13 -1.56 1.30 9.48
CA ILE A 13 -2.45 2.08 8.63
C ILE A 13 -1.65 2.54 7.42
N ILE A 14 -2.11 2.21 6.22
CA ILE A 14 -1.42 2.54 4.96
C ILE A 14 -2.35 3.41 4.12
N PHE A 15 -1.86 4.55 3.62
CA PHE A 15 -2.53 5.34 2.60
C PHE A 15 -1.92 4.97 1.25
N ASN A 16 -2.71 4.45 0.32
CA ASN A 16 -2.19 3.91 -0.94
C ASN A 16 -3.23 4.03 -2.06
N ASP A 17 -2.78 4.35 -3.27
CA ASP A 17 -3.59 4.49 -4.49
C ASP A 17 -3.62 3.21 -5.35
N GLY A 18 -3.10 2.12 -4.82
CA GLY A 18 -3.07 0.78 -5.39
C GLY A 18 -2.01 0.57 -6.47
N ASP A 19 -1.28 1.61 -6.88
CA ASP A 19 -0.27 1.46 -7.94
C ASP A 19 0.88 0.55 -7.50
N ASP A 20 1.54 -0.06 -8.47
CA ASP A 20 2.69 -0.89 -8.19
C ASP A 20 3.96 -0.08 -7.97
N ASP A 21 4.86 -0.65 -7.17
CA ASP A 21 6.24 -0.20 -7.02
C ASP A 21 7.09 -0.48 -8.29
N GLN A 22 6.49 -0.39 -9.48
CA GLN A 22 7.23 -0.56 -10.72
C GLN A 22 7.81 0.77 -11.18
N CYS A 23 9.13 0.85 -11.09
CA CYS A 23 9.90 1.67 -12.00
C CYS A 23 9.66 1.18 -13.45
N LYS A 24 8.60 1.68 -14.09
CA LYS A 24 8.27 1.44 -15.50
C LYS A 24 9.30 2.16 -16.38
N CYS A 25 10.51 1.63 -16.40
CA CYS A 25 11.55 2.15 -17.27
C CYS A 25 11.37 1.55 -18.66
N SER A 26 11.17 2.42 -19.64
CA SER A 26 11.06 2.03 -21.04
C SER A 26 12.45 1.69 -21.58
N THR A 27 12.60 0.48 -22.13
CA THR A 27 13.67 0.15 -23.08
C THR A 27 13.11 0.33 -24.49
N SER A 28 13.46 1.43 -25.16
CA SER A 28 13.16 1.58 -26.59
C SER A 28 14.14 0.73 -27.41
N PHE A 29 13.62 -0.15 -28.26
CA PHE A 29 14.41 -0.99 -29.18
C PHE A 29 15.26 -0.15 -30.16
N PHE A 30 14.87 1.10 -30.41
CA PHE A 30 15.61 2.04 -31.26
C PHE A 30 16.71 2.83 -30.54
N SER A 31 16.83 2.70 -29.22
CA SER A 31 17.92 3.32 -28.45
C SER A 31 18.78 2.24 -27.82
N TRP A 32 19.84 1.82 -28.51
CA TRP A 32 20.65 0.67 -28.12
C TRP A 32 21.21 0.65 -26.69
N PHE A 33 21.19 1.75 -25.91
CA PHE A 33 21.68 1.75 -24.52
C PHE A 33 21.03 2.81 -23.60
N ARG A 34 19.74 3.16 -23.76
CA ARG A 34 19.09 4.11 -22.82
C ARG A 34 17.78 3.57 -22.26
N VAL A 35 17.84 3.17 -21.00
CA VAL A 35 16.67 2.96 -20.14
C VAL A 35 16.19 4.34 -19.70
N SER A 36 15.04 4.82 -20.19
CA SER A 36 14.47 6.07 -19.71
C SER A 36 13.51 5.76 -18.55
N CYS A 37 13.98 5.97 -17.33
CA CYS A 37 13.13 6.07 -16.15
C CYS A 37 12.68 7.54 -15.98
N ALA A 38 11.55 7.78 -15.32
CA ALA A 38 11.14 9.15 -14.95
C ALA A 38 12.25 9.85 -14.16
N ARG A 39 12.60 11.09 -14.52
CA ARG A 39 13.68 11.85 -13.88
C ARG A 39 13.39 12.03 -12.38
N GLY A 40 14.34 11.66 -11.52
CA GLY A 40 14.29 11.94 -10.08
C GLY A 40 14.03 10.73 -9.17
N VAL A 41 13.78 9.54 -9.74
CA VAL A 41 13.67 8.29 -8.98
C VAL A 41 14.97 7.50 -9.20
N ASP A 42 15.70 7.16 -8.13
CA ASP A 42 16.81 6.18 -8.19
C ASP A 42 16.21 4.79 -8.45
N CYS A 43 15.79 4.59 -9.70
CA CYS A 43 15.15 3.37 -10.14
C CYS A 43 16.14 2.21 -10.22
N ASP A 44 17.46 2.41 -10.21
CA ASP A 44 18.38 1.28 -10.28
C ASP A 44 18.52 0.59 -8.92
N LYS A 45 18.74 1.37 -7.85
CA LYS A 45 18.77 0.83 -6.48
C LYS A 45 17.36 0.48 -6.00
N GLY A 46 16.39 1.34 -6.31
CA GLY A 46 14.97 1.12 -6.00
C GLY A 46 14.43 -0.14 -6.65
N ARG A 47 14.67 -0.36 -7.96
CA ARG A 47 14.14 -1.53 -8.68
C ARG A 47 14.64 -2.84 -8.09
N ARG A 48 15.93 -2.91 -7.70
CA ARG A 48 16.47 -4.13 -7.10
C ARG A 48 15.77 -4.44 -5.77
N LEU A 49 15.62 -3.43 -4.90
CA LEU A 49 14.91 -3.60 -3.64
C LEU A 49 13.43 -3.94 -3.86
N MET A 50 12.75 -3.31 -4.82
CA MET A 50 11.34 -3.57 -5.15
C MET A 50 11.13 -4.96 -5.80
N GLN A 51 12.15 -5.51 -6.46
CA GLN A 51 12.16 -6.90 -6.95
C GLN A 51 12.39 -7.92 -5.84
N GLU A 52 13.29 -7.61 -4.89
CA GLU A 52 13.60 -8.47 -3.74
C GLU A 52 12.46 -8.43 -2.69
N HIS A 53 11.78 -7.28 -2.56
CA HIS A 53 10.74 -6.99 -1.58
C HIS A 53 9.45 -6.52 -2.27
N THR A 54 8.77 -7.43 -2.97
CA THR A 54 7.51 -7.05 -3.63
C THR A 54 6.43 -6.75 -2.59
N GLN A 55 5.53 -5.81 -2.89
CA GLN A 55 4.41 -5.45 -2.01
C GLN A 55 3.60 -6.68 -1.55
N ARG A 56 3.44 -7.69 -2.41
CA ARG A 56 2.77 -8.95 -2.07
C ARG A 56 3.53 -9.77 -1.03
N TRP A 57 4.85 -9.88 -1.17
CA TRP A 57 5.69 -10.63 -0.22
C TRP A 57 5.75 -9.93 1.13
N GLU A 58 5.94 -8.61 1.12
CA GLU A 58 5.97 -7.80 2.34
C GLU A 58 4.62 -7.81 3.05
N ALA A 59 3.51 -7.64 2.32
CA ALA A 59 2.18 -7.75 2.90
C ALA A 59 1.95 -9.12 3.54
N LYS A 60 2.34 -10.20 2.85
CA LYS A 60 2.25 -11.55 3.43
C LYS A 60 3.06 -11.67 4.72
N ALA A 61 4.31 -11.18 4.74
CA ALA A 61 5.15 -11.23 5.94
C ALA A 61 4.53 -10.45 7.11
N ILE A 62 3.92 -9.28 6.85
CA ILE A 62 3.21 -8.48 7.84
C ILE A 62 2.00 -9.26 8.40
N HIS A 63 1.17 -9.85 7.53
CA HIS A 63 0.02 -10.64 7.95
C HIS A 63 0.41 -11.91 8.73
N ASP A 64 1.48 -12.59 8.32
CA ASP A 64 2.00 -13.78 9.00
C ASP A 64 2.52 -13.46 10.42
N LEU A 65 2.93 -12.21 10.67
CA LEU A 65 3.28 -11.71 12.01
C LEU A 65 2.06 -11.34 12.88
N GLY A 66 0.84 -11.50 12.36
CA GLY A 66 -0.41 -11.14 13.05
C GLY A 66 -0.64 -9.63 13.15
N ILE A 67 0.00 -8.84 12.28
CA ILE A 67 -0.20 -7.39 12.21
C ILE A 67 -1.42 -7.13 11.33
N GLN A 68 -2.43 -6.46 11.88
CA GLN A 68 -3.59 -6.03 11.09
C GLN A 68 -3.19 -4.86 10.20
N VAL A 69 -3.53 -4.93 8.91
CA VAL A 69 -3.34 -3.80 7.98
C VAL A 69 -4.69 -3.17 7.71
N VAL A 70 -4.82 -1.86 7.91
CA VAL A 70 -5.97 -1.07 7.47
C VAL A 70 -5.48 -0.17 6.33
N LEU A 71 -5.95 -0.44 5.12
CA LEU A 71 -5.54 0.30 3.93
C LEU A 71 -6.58 1.36 3.57
N ILE A 72 -6.18 2.61 3.58
CA ILE A 72 -6.96 3.75 3.11
C ILE A 72 -6.66 3.90 1.62
N ALA A 73 -7.62 3.46 0.81
CA ALA A 73 -7.54 3.41 -0.64
C ALA A 73 -7.83 4.79 -1.23
N VAL A 74 -6.80 5.50 -1.67
CA VAL A 74 -6.89 6.89 -2.14
C VAL A 74 -6.90 6.96 -3.67
N GLY A 75 -8.01 7.40 -4.26
CA GLY A 75 -8.11 7.61 -5.73
C GLY A 75 -9.15 6.72 -6.40
N SER A 76 -9.46 6.98 -7.67
CA SER A 76 -10.53 6.25 -8.37
C SER A 76 -10.15 4.81 -8.74
N ASP A 77 -8.89 4.58 -9.09
CA ASP A 77 -8.48 3.32 -9.68
C ASP A 77 -8.42 2.21 -8.64
N VAL A 78 -7.93 2.49 -7.44
CA VAL A 78 -7.93 1.55 -6.30
C VAL A 78 -9.33 1.22 -5.77
N LEU A 79 -10.35 1.96 -6.18
CA LEU A 79 -11.75 1.72 -5.80
C LEU A 79 -12.53 0.92 -6.85
N ASN A 80 -11.95 0.67 -8.02
CA ASN A 80 -12.59 -0.06 -9.10
C ASN A 80 -12.18 -1.55 -9.06
N PRO A 81 -13.10 -2.49 -8.76
CA PRO A 81 -12.77 -3.92 -8.63
C PRO A 81 -12.16 -4.60 -9.85
N ARG A 82 -12.19 -3.94 -11.01
CA ARG A 82 -11.65 -4.44 -12.28
C ARG A 82 -10.22 -3.98 -12.56
N THR A 83 -9.63 -3.15 -11.71
CA THR A 83 -8.28 -2.63 -11.92
C THR A 83 -7.25 -3.49 -11.18
N TYR A 84 -6.03 -3.48 -11.71
CA TYR A 84 -4.88 -4.02 -10.99
C TYR A 84 -4.69 -3.32 -9.64
N ALA A 85 -4.89 -2.00 -9.59
CA ALA A 85 -4.74 -1.20 -8.38
C ALA A 85 -5.62 -1.68 -7.22
N TYR A 86 -6.89 -2.02 -7.51
CA TYR A 86 -7.79 -2.59 -6.51
C TYR A 86 -7.29 -3.97 -6.01
N LEU A 87 -6.88 -4.85 -6.93
CA LEU A 87 -6.42 -6.20 -6.57
C LEU A 87 -5.13 -6.17 -5.75
N ASN A 88 -4.23 -5.24 -6.08
CA ASN A 88 -2.99 -5.03 -5.36
C ASN A 88 -3.26 -4.48 -3.95
N ALA A 89 -4.07 -3.44 -3.83
CA ALA A 89 -4.48 -2.90 -2.53
C ALA A 89 -5.20 -3.93 -1.66
N MET A 90 -6.07 -4.76 -2.24
CA MET A 90 -6.73 -5.86 -1.53
C MET A 90 -5.72 -6.90 -1.02
N THR A 91 -4.66 -7.17 -1.79
CA THR A 91 -3.57 -8.05 -1.37
C THR A 91 -2.78 -7.45 -0.21
N ILE A 92 -2.46 -6.16 -0.27
CA ILE A 92 -1.75 -5.44 0.80
C ILE A 92 -2.58 -5.42 2.09
N ALA A 93 -3.86 -5.09 1.99
CA ALA A 93 -4.78 -5.01 3.12
C ALA A 93 -5.12 -6.39 3.73
N GLY A 94 -4.87 -7.48 3.00
CA GLY A 94 -5.23 -8.84 3.44
C GLY A 94 -6.73 -9.14 3.36
N GLY A 95 -7.51 -8.32 2.65
CA GLY A 95 -8.96 -8.44 2.55
C GLY A 95 -9.63 -7.13 2.16
N ARG A 96 -10.84 -7.20 1.61
CA ARG A 96 -11.63 -6.01 1.23
C ARG A 96 -12.15 -5.27 2.46
N GLU A 97 -12.49 -6.02 3.51
CA GLU A 97 -12.98 -5.53 4.79
C GLU A 97 -11.99 -4.59 5.48
N ASN A 98 -10.70 -4.75 5.18
CA ASN A 98 -9.61 -3.94 5.70
C ASN A 98 -9.32 -2.70 4.85
N MET A 99 -10.10 -2.46 3.80
CA MET A 99 -9.95 -1.31 2.90
C MET A 99 -10.98 -0.23 3.21
N ILE A 100 -10.51 1.00 3.39
CA ILE A 100 -11.35 2.18 3.59
C ILE A 100 -11.22 3.07 2.35
N ALA A 101 -12.33 3.26 1.66
CA ALA A 101 -12.35 4.08 0.45
C ALA A 101 -12.23 5.58 0.76
N ALA A 102 -11.25 6.23 0.14
CA ALA A 102 -11.09 7.68 0.08
C ALA A 102 -10.96 8.09 -1.40
N ARG A 103 -11.95 8.79 -1.96
CA ARG A 103 -11.92 9.15 -3.38
C ARG A 103 -10.76 10.08 -3.73
N SER A 104 -10.36 10.92 -2.76
CA SER A 104 -9.21 11.83 -2.78
C SER A 104 -8.80 12.20 -1.36
N PHE A 105 -7.64 12.82 -1.18
CA PHE A 105 -7.22 13.35 0.13
C PHE A 105 -8.17 14.41 0.69
N GLN A 106 -8.83 15.19 -0.17
CA GLN A 106 -9.85 16.17 0.26
C GLN A 106 -11.13 15.50 0.77
N SER A 107 -11.41 14.27 0.32
CA SER A 107 -12.53 13.47 0.82
C SER A 107 -12.18 12.67 2.08
N PHE A 108 -11.00 12.88 2.67
CA PHE A 108 -10.63 12.36 3.98
C PHE A 108 -11.37 13.15 5.06
N ASP A 109 -12.68 12.92 5.13
CA ASP A 109 -13.59 13.60 6.02
C ASP A 109 -13.67 12.87 7.38
N THR A 110 -14.51 13.41 8.26
CA THR A 110 -14.75 12.83 9.58
C THR A 110 -15.30 11.41 9.52
N ASN A 111 -15.97 11.01 8.42
CA ASN A 111 -16.49 9.65 8.26
C ASN A 111 -15.36 8.65 8.00
N VAL A 112 -14.37 9.02 7.19
CA VAL A 112 -13.17 8.18 6.96
C VAL A 112 -12.39 8.04 8.27
N LEU A 113 -12.19 9.15 9.00
CA LEU A 113 -11.55 9.13 10.31
C LEU A 113 -12.29 8.23 11.31
N GLN A 114 -13.62 8.31 11.38
CA GLN A 114 -14.43 7.45 12.25
C GLN A 114 -14.33 5.96 11.89
N LYS A 115 -14.24 5.61 10.60
CA LYS A 115 -14.03 4.22 10.18
C LYS A 115 -12.67 3.69 10.62
N VAL A 116 -11.61 4.49 10.43
CA VAL A 116 -10.27 4.14 10.91
C VAL A 116 -10.28 3.93 12.43
N LEU A 117 -10.90 4.83 13.18
CA LEU A 117 -11.02 4.71 14.64
C LEU A 117 -11.81 3.46 15.06
N LYS A 118 -12.90 3.12 14.36
CA LYS A 118 -13.65 1.89 14.63
C LYS A 118 -12.81 0.64 14.42
N GLU A 119 -12.04 0.57 13.35
CA GLU A 119 -11.16 -0.57 13.09
C GLU A 119 -10.04 -0.69 14.13
N LEU A 120 -9.44 0.43 14.53
CA LEU A 120 -8.42 0.44 15.59
C LEU A 120 -8.98 0.03 16.96
N CYS A 121 -10.19 0.47 17.27
CA CYS A 121 -10.81 0.23 18.57
C CYS A 121 -11.57 -1.11 18.66
N ARG A 122 -11.72 -1.85 17.56
CA ARG A 122 -12.45 -3.13 17.53
C ARG A 122 -11.83 -4.20 18.44
N VAL A 123 -10.56 -4.06 18.82
CA VAL A 123 -9.80 -5.01 19.64
C VAL A 123 -9.80 -4.62 21.13
N VAL A 124 -10.46 -3.52 21.53
CA VAL A 124 -10.49 -3.05 22.92
C VAL A 124 -11.65 -3.67 23.75
N TYR A 125 -12.42 -4.61 23.19
CA TYR A 125 -13.50 -5.32 23.89
C TYR A 125 -13.43 -6.83 23.71
#